data_AF-A0A812X4J8-F1
#
_entry.id   AF-A0A812X4J8-F1
#
_cell.length_a   1.000
_cell.length_b   1.000
_cell.length_c   1.000
_cell.angle_alpha   90.00
_cell.angle_beta   90.00
_cell.angle_gamma   90.00
#
_symmetry.space_group_name_H-M   'P 1'
#
loop_
_entity.id
_entity.type
_entity.pdbx_description
1 polymer ?
#
loop_
_entity_poly.entity_id
_entity_poly.type
_entity_poly.pdbx_seq_one_letter_code
_entity_poly.pdbx_strand_id
1 'polypeptide(L)'
;MALNVVCAWLRNDLRVHDSPVLSRAAQLSREQKLPVLPVYLFDPRQFRETKFGTLKTGAFRALFLLQSVRVLKRRLRSLGSDLLVKVGKPEDVLPSLLDKKSVLVTQEEVTSEERSVDKALRRELAAKGCEAWEYCWGSTLFHRDDLPFRQDLSNAPDVFTSFKNQVEPEMAARVNEVPSSFQDKRKDKSHMGVRWGGETDRPR
;
A
#
# COMPACT_ATOMS: atom_id res chain seq x y z
N MET A 1 4.02 -9.47 -26.79
CA MET A 1 5.40 -9.02 -26.56
C MET A 1 5.53 -8.72 -25.08
N ALA A 2 6.52 -9.31 -24.40
CA ALA A 2 6.87 -8.95 -23.03
C ALA A 2 7.62 -7.61 -23.04
N LEU A 3 7.50 -6.82 -21.98
CA LEU A 3 8.06 -5.47 -21.88
C LEU A 3 9.08 -5.42 -20.75
N ASN A 4 10.10 -4.58 -20.87
CA ASN A 4 11.00 -4.24 -19.76
C ASN A 4 10.43 -3.00 -19.06
N VAL A 5 9.84 -3.20 -17.89
CA VAL A 5 9.08 -2.19 -17.14
C VAL A 5 9.36 -2.29 -15.65
N VAL A 6 9.12 -1.21 -14.91
CA VAL A 6 8.86 -1.30 -13.47
C VAL A 6 7.36 -1.52 -13.29
N CYS A 7 6.96 -2.76 -13.00
CA CYS A 7 5.58 -3.15 -12.82
C CYS A 7 5.12 -2.86 -11.39
N ALA A 8 4.26 -1.85 -11.23
CA ALA A 8 3.60 -1.57 -9.95
C ALA A 8 2.31 -2.40 -9.87
N TRP A 9 2.38 -3.59 -9.27
CA TRP A 9 1.22 -4.45 -9.09
C TRP A 9 0.45 -4.03 -7.84
N LEU A 10 -0.73 -3.47 -8.07
CA LEU A 10 -1.63 -2.98 -7.04
C LEU A 10 -2.70 -4.03 -6.71
N ARG A 11 -3.00 -4.17 -5.42
CA ARG A 11 -3.97 -5.12 -4.87
C ARG A 11 -5.02 -4.38 -4.03
N ASN A 12 -4.86 -4.41 -2.71
CA ASN A 12 -5.74 -3.73 -1.76
C ASN A 12 -5.32 -2.27 -1.50
N ASP A 13 -4.26 -1.81 -2.15
CA ASP A 13 -3.65 -0.49 -2.04
C ASP A 13 -4.04 0.45 -3.19
N LEU A 14 -5.34 0.54 -3.48
CA LEU A 14 -5.91 1.28 -4.63
C LEU A 14 -5.89 2.82 -4.46
N ARG A 15 -4.72 3.39 -4.20
CA ARG A 15 -4.51 4.81 -3.93
C ARG A 15 -3.25 5.34 -4.62
N VAL A 16 -3.22 6.65 -4.85
CA VAL A 16 -2.03 7.36 -5.32
C VAL A 16 -1.29 8.03 -4.15
N HIS A 17 -2.05 8.69 -3.28
CA HIS A 17 -1.48 9.32 -2.09
C HIS A 17 -0.92 8.26 -1.16
N ASP A 18 0.28 8.53 -0.65
CA ASP A 18 0.96 7.66 0.30
C ASP A 18 0.96 6.18 -0.15
N SER A 19 1.20 5.97 -1.45
CA SER A 19 1.36 4.64 -2.03
C SER A 19 2.86 4.32 -2.07
N PRO A 20 3.37 3.45 -1.18
CA PRO A 20 4.77 3.09 -1.19
C PRO A 20 5.15 2.33 -2.47
N VAL A 21 4.22 1.54 -3.02
CA VAL A 21 4.39 0.83 -4.30
C VAL A 21 4.62 1.79 -5.44
N LEU A 22 3.75 2.80 -5.62
CA LEU A 22 3.89 3.77 -6.71
C LEU A 22 5.10 4.67 -6.52
N SER A 23 5.40 5.07 -5.27
CA SER A 23 6.59 5.86 -4.93
C SER A 23 7.87 5.10 -5.29
N ARG A 24 7.98 3.85 -4.84
CA ARG A 24 9.15 3.00 -5.12
C ARG A 24 9.26 2.67 -6.61
N ALA A 25 8.14 2.40 -7.28
CA ALA A 25 8.15 2.16 -8.72
C ALA A 25 8.64 3.40 -9.51
N ALA A 26 8.23 4.60 -9.11
CA ALA A 26 8.70 5.84 -9.71
C ALA A 26 10.19 6.10 -9.44
N GLN A 27 10.69 5.74 -8.26
CA GLN A 27 12.11 5.79 -7.94
C GLN A 27 12.93 4.86 -8.84
N LEU A 28 12.58 3.57 -8.86
CA LEU A 28 13.23 2.55 -9.69
C LEU A 28 13.20 2.88 -11.18
N SER A 29 12.09 3.45 -11.64
CA SER A 29 11.95 3.92 -13.03
C SER A 29 13.02 4.95 -13.41
N ARG A 30 13.33 5.89 -12.51
CA ARG A 30 14.41 6.88 -12.73
C ARG A 30 15.79 6.24 -12.68
N GLU A 31 16.03 5.36 -11.70
CA GLU A 31 17.31 4.68 -11.50
C GLU A 31 17.66 3.76 -12.68
N GLN A 32 16.68 3.02 -13.19
CA GLN A 32 16.88 2.01 -14.23
C GLN A 32 16.49 2.48 -15.64
N LYS A 33 15.93 3.70 -15.76
CA LYS A 33 15.41 4.27 -17.02
C LYS A 33 14.37 3.38 -17.71
N LEU A 34 13.54 2.72 -16.91
CA LEU A 34 12.45 1.86 -17.37
C LEU A 34 11.09 2.56 -17.17
N PRO A 35 10.11 2.40 -18.08
CA PRO A 35 8.77 2.94 -17.88
C PRO A 35 8.05 2.22 -16.73
N VAL A 36 7.20 2.94 -16.00
CA VAL A 36 6.32 2.36 -14.97
C VAL A 36 5.05 1.83 -15.61
N LEU A 37 4.68 0.59 -15.27
CA LEU A 37 3.42 -0.04 -15.65
C LEU A 37 2.61 -0.36 -14.38
N PRO A 38 1.66 0.50 -13.96
CA PRO A 38 0.70 0.15 -12.93
C PRO A 38 -0.27 -0.93 -13.43
N VAL A 39 -0.45 -1.99 -12.65
CA VAL A 39 -1.30 -3.13 -13.00
C VAL A 39 -2.26 -3.45 -11.87
N TYR A 40 -3.53 -3.67 -12.21
CA TYR A 40 -4.52 -4.26 -11.32
C TYR A 40 -5.17 -5.47 -11.99
N LEU A 41 -5.27 -6.58 -11.26
CA LEU A 41 -5.81 -7.84 -11.76
C LEU A 41 -7.03 -8.25 -10.94
N PHE A 42 -8.16 -8.40 -11.63
CA PHE A 42 -9.32 -9.08 -11.06
C PHE A 42 -9.05 -10.58 -11.05
N ASP A 43 -8.57 -11.09 -9.92
CA ASP A 43 -8.31 -12.51 -9.74
C ASP A 43 -9.63 -13.29 -9.63
N PRO A 44 -9.93 -14.23 -10.54
CA PRO A 44 -11.16 -15.00 -10.51
C PRO A 44 -11.40 -15.73 -9.18
N ARG A 45 -10.34 -16.08 -8.43
CA ARG A 45 -10.45 -16.75 -7.13
C ARG A 45 -11.16 -15.90 -6.07
N GLN A 46 -11.12 -14.58 -6.18
CA GLN A 46 -11.78 -13.67 -5.23
C GLN A 46 -13.31 -13.62 -5.42
N PHE A 47 -13.81 -14.11 -6.56
CA PHE A 47 -15.24 -14.10 -6.94
C PHE A 47 -15.84 -15.50 -7.00
N ARG A 48 -15.15 -16.50 -6.44
CA ARG A 48 -15.67 -17.86 -6.25
C ARG A 48 -16.49 -17.97 -4.96
N GLU A 49 -17.06 -19.13 -4.72
CA GLU A 49 -17.66 -19.47 -3.44
C GLU A 49 -16.58 -19.77 -2.39
N THR A 50 -16.90 -19.50 -1.12
CA THR A 50 -16.11 -19.93 0.03
C THR A 50 -16.38 -21.41 0.32
N LYS A 51 -15.62 -22.01 1.24
CA LYS A 51 -15.86 -23.38 1.72
C LYS A 51 -17.25 -23.62 2.34
N PHE A 52 -18.00 -22.55 2.62
CA PHE A 52 -19.34 -22.61 3.19
C PHE A 52 -20.44 -22.28 2.16
N GLY A 53 -20.11 -22.22 0.87
CA GLY A 53 -21.09 -21.94 -0.20
C GLY A 53 -21.54 -20.48 -0.29
N THR A 54 -20.91 -19.57 0.45
CA THR A 54 -21.18 -18.13 0.33
C THR A 54 -20.30 -17.50 -0.74
N LEU A 55 -20.75 -16.41 -1.36
CA LEU A 55 -19.90 -15.65 -2.29
C LEU A 55 -18.69 -15.09 -1.55
N LYS A 56 -17.48 -15.43 -2.00
CA LYS A 56 -16.25 -14.90 -1.40
C LYS A 56 -16.21 -13.39 -1.47
N THR A 57 -16.68 -12.81 -2.58
CA THR A 57 -16.94 -11.37 -2.73
C THR A 57 -18.39 -11.16 -3.17
N GLY A 58 -19.22 -10.64 -2.26
CA GLY A 58 -20.60 -10.29 -2.55
C GLY A 58 -20.73 -9.06 -3.47
N ALA A 59 -21.93 -8.86 -4.03
CA ALA A 59 -22.22 -7.84 -5.02
C ALA A 59 -21.84 -6.41 -4.60
N PHE A 60 -22.13 -6.02 -3.34
CA PHE A 60 -21.80 -4.69 -2.83
C PHE A 60 -20.29 -4.42 -2.84
N ARG A 61 -19.49 -5.38 -2.36
CA ARG A 61 -18.02 -5.23 -2.35
C ARG A 61 -17.44 -5.31 -3.76
N ALA A 62 -17.99 -6.13 -4.63
CA ALA A 62 -17.59 -6.19 -6.04
C ALA A 62 -17.83 -4.85 -6.76
N LEU A 63 -18.99 -4.22 -6.54
CA LEU A 63 -19.31 -2.92 -7.09
C LEU A 63 -18.36 -1.83 -6.55
N PHE A 64 -18.13 -1.80 -5.23
CA PHE A 64 -17.20 -0.87 -4.61
C PHE A 64 -15.78 -1.03 -5.18
N LEU A 65 -15.32 -2.28 -5.34
CA LEU A 65 -14.01 -2.57 -5.90
C LEU A 65 -13.88 -2.07 -7.35
N LEU A 66 -14.88 -2.34 -8.19
CA LEU A 66 -14.91 -1.85 -9.57
C LEU A 66 -14.85 -0.32 -9.62
N GLN A 67 -15.60 0.36 -8.76
CA GLN A 67 -15.60 1.82 -8.65
C GLN A 67 -14.22 2.34 -8.20
N SER A 68 -13.61 1.71 -7.20
CA SER A 68 -12.26 2.05 -6.70
C SER A 68 -11.20 1.92 -7.79
N VAL A 69 -11.19 0.81 -8.54
CA VAL A 69 -10.27 0.60 -9.67
C VAL A 69 -10.49 1.65 -10.76
N ARG A 70 -11.76 1.97 -11.08
CA ARG A 70 -12.10 3.01 -12.08
C ARG A 70 -11.63 4.39 -11.64
N VAL A 71 -11.78 4.75 -10.36
CA VAL A 71 -11.29 6.02 -9.81
C VAL A 71 -9.77 6.08 -9.86
N LEU A 72 -9.09 5.02 -9.42
CA LEU A 72 -7.63 4.94 -9.46
C LEU A 72 -7.08 5.10 -10.88
N LYS A 73 -7.65 4.39 -11.87
CA LYS A 73 -7.28 4.53 -13.29
C LYS A 73 -7.40 5.96 -13.77
N ARG A 74 -8.49 6.66 -13.43
CA ARG A 74 -8.67 8.09 -13.77
C ARG A 74 -7.61 8.97 -13.12
N ARG A 75 -7.29 8.74 -11.84
CA ARG A 75 -6.26 9.50 -11.11
C ARG A 75 -4.86 9.30 -11.71
N LEU A 76 -4.51 8.07 -12.08
CA LEU A 76 -3.23 7.78 -12.74
C LEU A 76 -3.15 8.44 -14.12
N ARG A 77 -4.25 8.45 -14.89
CA ARG A 77 -4.34 9.18 -16.17
C ARG A 77 -4.16 10.69 -16.02
N SER A 78 -4.74 11.31 -14.99
CA SER A 78 -4.53 12.74 -14.73
C SER A 78 -3.07 13.08 -14.37
N LEU A 79 -2.27 12.07 -13.99
CA LEU A 79 -0.84 12.21 -13.70
C LEU A 79 0.06 11.81 -14.89
N GLY A 80 -0.52 11.59 -16.09
CA GLY A 80 0.24 11.21 -17.29
C GLY A 80 0.63 9.73 -17.36
N SER A 81 0.06 8.88 -16.50
CA SER A 81 0.22 7.42 -16.53
C SER A 81 -1.09 6.73 -16.97
N ASP A 82 -1.23 5.44 -16.71
CA ASP A 82 -2.49 4.71 -16.80
C ASP A 82 -2.47 3.49 -15.86
N LEU A 83 -3.59 2.81 -15.70
CA LEU A 83 -3.69 1.52 -15.00
C LEU A 83 -4.04 0.41 -15.99
N LEU A 84 -3.17 -0.57 -16.18
CA LEU A 84 -3.51 -1.79 -16.90
C LEU A 84 -4.45 -2.63 -16.02
N VAL A 85 -5.68 -2.85 -16.51
CA VAL A 85 -6.68 -3.66 -15.81
C VAL A 85 -6.94 -4.91 -16.63
N LYS A 86 -6.81 -6.09 -16.01
CA LYS A 86 -7.13 -7.38 -16.63
C LYS A 86 -7.86 -8.29 -15.66
N VAL A 87 -8.49 -9.33 -16.20
CA VAL A 87 -9.04 -10.46 -15.44
C VAL A 87 -8.11 -11.63 -15.62
N GLY A 88 -7.76 -12.32 -14.54
CA GLY A 88 -6.88 -13.48 -14.57
C GLY A 88 -6.07 -13.62 -13.29
N LYS A 89 -5.47 -14.80 -13.10
CA LYS A 89 -4.60 -15.03 -11.95
C LYS A 89 -3.28 -14.27 -12.15
N PRO A 90 -2.73 -13.62 -11.11
CA PRO A 90 -1.46 -12.91 -11.21
C PRO A 90 -0.31 -13.77 -11.75
N GLU A 91 -0.22 -15.02 -11.31
CA GLU A 91 0.79 -15.99 -11.76
C GLU A 91 0.65 -16.43 -13.21
N ASP A 92 -0.52 -16.23 -13.84
CA ASP A 92 -0.70 -16.52 -15.27
C ASP A 92 -0.46 -15.24 -16.11
N VAL A 93 -0.93 -14.10 -15.62
CA VAL A 93 -0.97 -12.84 -16.38
C VAL A 93 0.38 -12.12 -16.33
N LEU A 94 0.97 -11.91 -15.15
CA LEU A 94 2.18 -11.10 -15.01
C LEU A 94 3.39 -11.69 -15.74
N PRO A 95 3.67 -13.02 -15.68
CA PRO A 95 4.78 -13.61 -16.43
C PRO A 95 4.64 -13.51 -17.95
N SER A 96 3.43 -13.23 -18.47
CA SER A 96 3.20 -12.96 -19.90
C SER A 96 3.49 -11.50 -20.30
N LEU A 97 3.49 -10.58 -19.32
CA LEU A 97 3.68 -9.14 -19.51
C LEU A 97 5.14 -8.72 -19.26
N LEU A 98 5.81 -9.36 -18.30
CA LEU A 98 7.12 -8.96 -17.82
C LEU A 98 8.24 -9.71 -18.53
N ASP A 99 9.19 -8.96 -19.08
CA ASP A 99 10.45 -9.48 -19.62
C ASP A 99 11.54 -9.51 -18.54
N LYS A 100 12.67 -10.16 -18.81
CA LYS A 100 13.74 -10.47 -17.84
C LYS A 100 14.29 -9.28 -17.06
N LYS A 101 14.30 -8.07 -17.64
CA LYS A 101 14.82 -6.86 -16.98
C LYS A 101 13.74 -6.08 -16.22
N SER A 102 12.52 -6.61 -16.16
CA SER A 102 11.45 -5.97 -15.42
C SER A 102 11.66 -6.09 -13.93
N VAL A 103 11.14 -5.12 -13.17
CA VAL A 103 11.09 -5.17 -11.72
C VAL A 103 9.63 -5.15 -11.29
N LEU A 104 9.21 -6.14 -10.51
CA LEU A 104 7.89 -6.17 -9.89
C LEU A 104 7.94 -5.46 -8.54
N VAL A 105 7.03 -4.53 -8.30
CA VAL A 105 6.85 -3.85 -7.01
C VAL A 105 5.41 -4.08 -6.56
N THR A 106 5.22 -4.55 -5.33
CA THR A 106 3.89 -4.79 -4.75
C THR A 106 3.90 -4.51 -3.27
N GLN A 107 2.75 -4.18 -2.70
CA GLN A 107 2.60 -4.11 -1.25
C GLN A 107 2.64 -5.53 -0.67
N GLU A 108 3.36 -5.74 0.44
CA GLU A 108 3.41 -7.01 1.17
C GLU A 108 2.03 -7.33 1.78
N GLU A 109 1.61 -8.60 1.73
CA GLU A 109 0.40 -9.10 2.39
C GLU A 109 0.77 -10.29 3.29
N VAL A 110 0.05 -10.45 4.39
CA VAL A 110 0.43 -11.38 5.48
C VAL A 110 -0.48 -12.60 5.58
N THR A 111 -1.60 -12.61 4.89
CA THR A 111 -2.60 -13.70 4.92
C THR A 111 -2.21 -14.86 4.00
N SER A 112 -2.77 -16.05 4.24
CA SER A 112 -2.33 -17.29 3.60
C SER A 112 -2.64 -17.36 2.10
N GLU A 113 -3.79 -16.83 1.67
CA GLU A 113 -4.21 -16.86 0.28
C GLU A 113 -3.29 -15.98 -0.57
N GLU A 114 -3.05 -14.74 -0.13
CA GLU A 114 -2.16 -13.78 -0.77
C GLU A 114 -0.73 -14.32 -0.84
N ARG A 115 -0.21 -14.89 0.25
CA ARG A 115 1.11 -15.53 0.25
C ARG A 115 1.20 -16.73 -0.69
N SER A 116 0.11 -17.47 -0.87
CA SER A 116 0.06 -18.57 -1.86
C SER A 116 0.11 -18.04 -3.30
N VAL A 117 -0.56 -16.92 -3.59
CA VAL A 117 -0.47 -16.25 -4.89
C VAL A 117 0.96 -15.76 -5.13
N ASP A 118 1.56 -15.12 -4.14
CA ASP A 118 2.92 -14.62 -4.23
C ASP A 118 3.92 -15.74 -4.51
N LYS A 119 3.80 -16.87 -3.79
CA LYS A 119 4.65 -18.06 -4.01
C LYS A 119 4.49 -18.64 -5.41
N ALA A 120 3.26 -18.75 -5.91
CA ALA A 120 2.99 -19.25 -7.25
C ALA A 120 3.59 -18.31 -8.31
N LEU A 121 3.36 -17.00 -8.18
CA LEU A 121 3.90 -15.99 -9.09
C LEU A 121 5.44 -15.97 -9.07
N ARG A 122 6.08 -16.11 -7.90
CA ARG A 122 7.55 -16.17 -7.78
C ARG A 122 8.11 -17.32 -8.61
N ARG A 123 7.48 -18.49 -8.57
CA ARG A 123 7.88 -19.65 -9.37
C ARG A 123 7.77 -19.38 -10.88
N GLU A 124 6.65 -18.83 -11.32
CA GLU A 124 6.43 -18.56 -12.76
C GLU A 124 7.36 -17.45 -13.29
N LEU A 125 7.64 -16.42 -12.49
CA LEU A 125 8.59 -15.36 -12.83
C LEU A 125 10.04 -15.86 -12.89
N ALA A 126 10.44 -16.72 -11.94
CA ALA A 126 11.75 -17.37 -11.96
C ALA A 126 11.94 -18.23 -13.22
N ALA A 127 10.91 -18.99 -13.63
CA ALA A 127 10.94 -19.77 -14.87
C ALA A 127 11.12 -18.89 -16.13
N LYS A 128 10.74 -17.61 -16.07
CA LYS A 128 10.96 -16.61 -17.14
C LYS A 128 12.30 -15.87 -17.02
N GLY A 129 13.00 -16.00 -15.90
CA GLY A 129 14.22 -15.24 -15.59
C GLY A 129 13.94 -13.77 -15.21
N CYS A 130 12.73 -13.45 -14.74
CA CYS A 130 12.35 -12.13 -14.23
C CYS A 130 12.32 -12.16 -12.69
N GLU A 131 13.48 -12.13 -12.06
CA GLU A 131 13.59 -12.40 -10.61
C GLU A 131 13.47 -11.15 -9.73
N ALA A 132 13.63 -9.96 -10.30
CA ALA A 132 13.59 -8.71 -9.55
C ALA A 132 12.18 -8.41 -9.05
N TRP A 133 11.96 -8.58 -7.74
CA TRP A 133 10.69 -8.33 -7.09
C TRP A 133 10.88 -7.72 -5.69
N GLU A 134 10.44 -6.47 -5.53
CA GLU A 134 10.44 -5.74 -4.27
C GLU A 134 9.06 -5.70 -3.59
N TYR A 135 9.08 -5.89 -2.27
CA TYR A 135 7.92 -5.69 -1.41
C TYR A 135 7.98 -4.33 -0.73
N CYS A 136 6.83 -3.69 -0.60
CA CYS A 136 6.66 -2.49 0.21
C CYS A 136 5.69 -2.76 1.35
N TRP A 137 6.01 -2.33 2.57
CA TRP A 137 5.07 -2.32 3.67
C TRP A 137 4.27 -1.01 3.66
N GLY A 138 2.96 -1.06 3.92
CA GLY A 138 2.11 0.13 3.82
C GLY A 138 0.62 -0.07 4.15
N SER A 139 0.28 -1.17 4.82
CA SER A 139 -1.08 -1.52 5.22
C SER A 139 -1.46 -1.04 6.62
N THR A 140 -0.48 -0.67 7.44
CA THR A 140 -0.66 -0.31 8.85
C THR A 140 -0.29 1.14 9.11
N LEU A 141 -0.90 1.74 10.15
CA LEU A 141 -0.60 3.11 10.58
C LEU A 141 0.84 3.26 11.06
N PHE A 142 1.31 2.30 11.88
CA PHE A 142 2.70 2.21 12.30
C PHE A 142 3.43 1.27 11.37
N HIS A 143 4.57 1.69 10.84
CA HIS A 143 5.39 0.82 10.01
C HIS A 143 5.90 -0.36 10.86
N ARG A 144 5.97 -1.56 10.27
CA ARG A 144 6.42 -2.77 10.99
C ARG A 144 7.78 -2.55 11.65
N ASP A 145 8.70 -1.95 10.91
CA ASP A 145 10.07 -1.72 11.36
C ASP A 145 10.19 -0.65 12.46
N ASP A 146 9.13 0.15 12.67
CA ASP A 146 9.09 1.18 13.69
C ASP A 146 8.58 0.67 15.03
N LEU A 147 7.99 -0.52 15.07
CA LEU A 147 7.42 -1.08 16.28
C LEU A 147 8.52 -1.42 17.31
N PRO A 148 8.25 -1.27 18.62
CA PRO A 148 9.19 -1.62 19.69
C PRO A 148 9.24 -3.14 19.96
N PHE A 149 9.11 -3.93 18.89
CA PHE A 149 9.07 -5.39 18.92
C PHE A 149 10.15 -5.94 17.98
N ARG A 150 10.39 -7.25 18.07
CA ARG A 150 11.20 -7.97 17.10
C ARG A 150 10.52 -7.92 15.74
N GLN A 151 11.33 -8.03 14.68
CA GLN A 151 10.84 -7.97 13.29
C GLN A 151 9.85 -9.09 12.93
N ASP A 152 9.96 -10.24 13.59
CA ASP A 152 9.03 -11.36 13.47
C ASP A 152 7.77 -11.21 14.33
N LEU A 153 7.68 -10.11 15.09
CA LEU A 153 6.60 -9.80 16.05
C LEU A 153 6.41 -10.87 17.13
N SER A 154 7.43 -11.72 17.37
CA SER A 154 7.35 -12.83 18.34
C SER A 154 7.16 -12.38 19.78
N ASN A 155 7.50 -11.13 20.10
CA ASN A 155 7.31 -10.52 21.41
C ASN A 155 6.21 -9.44 21.42
N ALA A 156 5.39 -9.35 20.37
CA ALA A 156 4.23 -8.46 20.37
C ALA A 156 3.18 -9.00 21.37
N PRO A 157 2.54 -8.14 22.19
CA PRO A 157 1.54 -8.58 23.15
C PRO A 157 0.28 -9.14 22.49
N ASP A 158 -0.27 -10.22 23.05
CA ASP A 158 -1.56 -10.80 22.61
C ASP A 158 -2.77 -9.91 22.96
N VAL A 159 -2.59 -8.99 23.92
CA VAL A 159 -3.65 -8.07 24.38
C VAL A 159 -3.46 -6.71 23.73
N PHE A 160 -4.48 -6.24 22.99
CA PHE A 160 -4.48 -4.95 22.30
C PHE A 160 -4.04 -3.78 23.18
N THR A 161 -4.55 -3.66 24.41
CA THR A 161 -4.20 -2.56 25.32
C THR A 161 -2.72 -2.56 25.68
N SER A 162 -2.11 -3.74 25.85
CA SER A 162 -0.67 -3.86 26.13
C SER A 162 0.16 -3.46 24.92
N PHE A 163 -0.24 -3.92 23.72
CA PHE A 163 0.37 -3.49 22.46
C PHE A 163 0.31 -1.96 22.31
N LYS A 164 -0.88 -1.37 22.46
CA LYS A 164 -1.12 0.08 22.32
C LYS A 164 -0.25 0.90 23.27
N ASN A 165 -0.23 0.53 24.56
CA ASN A 165 0.50 1.26 25.59
C ASN A 165 2.03 1.21 25.39
N GLN A 166 2.55 0.21 24.68
CA GLN A 166 3.97 0.13 24.33
C GLN A 166 4.28 0.91 23.04
N VAL A 167 3.39 0.89 22.05
CA VAL A 167 3.62 1.54 20.75
C VAL A 167 3.39 3.05 20.79
N GLU A 168 2.32 3.53 21.42
CA GLU A 168 1.96 4.96 21.39
C GLU A 168 3.06 5.90 21.91
N PRO A 169 3.71 5.64 23.07
CA PRO A 169 4.76 6.53 23.59
C PRO A 169 5.98 6.60 22.67
N GLU A 170 6.41 5.45 22.14
CA GLU A 170 7.54 5.33 21.20
C GLU A 170 7.27 6.10 19.91
N MET A 171 6.04 6.03 19.40
CA MET A 171 5.65 6.73 18.17
C MET A 171 5.48 8.23 18.41
N ALA A 172 4.92 8.64 19.55
CA ALA A 172 4.79 10.05 19.92
C ALA A 172 6.16 10.74 20.06
N ALA A 173 7.17 10.04 20.60
CA ALA A 173 8.53 10.56 20.68
C ALA A 173 9.11 10.90 19.30
N ARG A 174 8.86 10.05 18.29
CA ARG A 174 9.35 10.22 16.91
C ARG A 174 8.66 11.34 16.14
N VAL A 175 7.35 11.56 16.35
CA VAL A 175 6.61 12.65 15.68
C VAL A 175 7.07 14.04 16.16
N ASN A 176 7.59 14.13 17.37
CA ASN A 176 8.15 15.38 17.91
C ASN A 176 9.52 15.74 17.30
N GLU A 177 10.17 14.80 16.61
CA GLU A 177 11.33 15.07 15.77
C GLU A 177 10.84 15.57 14.41
N VAL A 178 10.52 16.86 14.32
CA VAL A 178 10.13 17.50 13.05
C VAL A 178 11.27 17.30 12.04
N PRO A 179 11.04 16.59 10.91
CA PRO A 179 12.04 16.45 9.87
C PRO A 179 12.55 17.82 9.44
N SER A 180 13.85 17.97 9.20
CA SER A 180 14.46 19.26 8.83
C SER A 180 13.76 19.94 7.64
N SER A 181 13.21 19.15 6.71
CA SER A 181 12.40 19.61 5.58
C SER A 181 11.08 20.31 5.94
N PHE A 182 10.59 20.14 7.17
CA PHE A 182 9.38 20.80 7.70
C PHE A 182 9.70 21.92 8.70
N GLN A 183 10.97 22.11 9.08
CA GLN A 183 11.37 23.14 10.05
C GLN A 183 11.21 24.57 9.47
N ASP A 184 11.35 24.74 8.15
CA ASP A 184 11.23 26.03 7.46
C ASP A 184 9.79 26.47 7.14
N LYS A 185 8.77 25.65 7.46
CA LYS A 185 7.36 26.02 7.29
C LYS A 185 6.64 26.17 8.62
N ARG A 186 7.29 26.79 9.62
CA ARG A 186 6.52 27.38 10.72
C ARG A 186 5.52 28.34 10.09
N LYS A 187 4.23 28.05 10.23
CA LYS A 187 3.18 29.02 9.91
C LYS A 187 3.58 30.33 10.58
N ASP A 188 3.73 31.39 9.79
CA ASP A 188 3.72 32.75 10.34
C ASP A 188 2.60 32.81 11.36
N LYS A 189 2.91 33.28 12.58
CA LYS A 189 1.95 33.37 13.67
C LYS A 189 0.65 33.95 13.11
N SER A 190 -0.38 33.12 13.01
CA SER A 190 -1.69 33.58 12.61
C SER A 190 -2.10 34.65 13.62
N HIS A 191 -2.36 35.87 13.15
CA HIS A 191 -2.77 37.01 13.98
C HIS A 191 -4.18 36.85 14.57
N MET A 192 -4.76 35.66 14.52
CA MET A 192 -6.00 35.34 15.21
C MET A 192 -5.72 35.19 16.72
N GLY A 193 -5.77 36.31 17.43
CA GLY A 193 -5.86 36.31 18.88
C GLY A 193 -7.14 35.60 19.32
N VAL A 194 -7.00 34.44 19.96
CA VAL A 194 -8.09 33.80 20.69
C VAL A 194 -8.31 34.61 21.96
N ARG A 195 -9.38 35.41 22.01
CA ARG A 195 -9.87 36.00 23.27
C ARG A 195 -10.48 34.87 24.10
N TRP A 196 -9.77 34.43 25.13
CA TRP A 196 -10.42 33.74 26.24
C TRP A 196 -11.22 34.79 27.00
N GLY A 197 -12.56 34.71 26.90
CA GLY A 197 -13.46 35.54 27.69
C GLY A 197 -13.22 35.25 29.16
N GLY A 198 -12.76 36.27 29.89
CA GLY A 198 -12.52 36.22 31.32
C GLY A 198 -13.78 35.90 32.11
N GLU A 199 -13.60 35.04 33.11
CA GLU A 199 -14.12 35.15 34.46
C GLU A 199 -15.31 36.13 34.62
N THR A 200 -16.51 35.55 34.70
CA THR A 200 -17.64 36.20 35.38
C THR A 200 -18.06 35.32 36.54
N ASP A 201 -17.68 35.79 37.74
CA ASP A 201 -18.28 35.42 39.01
C ASP A 201 -19.79 35.34 38.87
N ARG A 202 -20.37 34.18 39.21
CA ARG A 202 -21.80 34.09 39.55
C ARG A 202 -21.92 34.03 41.07
N PRO A 203 -22.53 35.03 41.73
CA PRO A 203 -23.01 34.83 43.08
C PRO A 203 -24.22 33.88 43.08
N ARG A 204 -24.36 33.17 44.21
CA ARG A 204 -25.35 32.11 44.47
C ARG A 204 -26.79 32.58 44.38
#